data_AF-A0A2D5S1Y5-F1
#
_entry.id   AF-A0A2D5S1Y5-F1
#
_cell.length_a   1.000
_cell.length_b   1.000
_cell.length_c   1.000
_cell.angle_alpha   90.00
_cell.angle_beta   90.00
_cell.angle_gamma   90.00
#
_symmetry.space_group_name_H-M   'P 1'
#
loop_
_entity.id
_entity.type
_entity.pdbx_description
1 polymer ?
#
loop_
_entity_poly.entity_id
_entity_poly.type
_entity_poly.pdbx_seq_one_letter_code
_entity_poly.pdbx_strand_id
1 'polypeptide(L)'
;MKQSAYPLWLPLAALLLAGIHLTYEQLSGGVQSHHLLNDATLPAISNWFELLTLPLLAAALGWYCQKQPAHLARWARVPRSILPGLFGAASYGAVLAISFSAGMLTLTSIIFFSLLLVALLFPVYRLQYICGFVMAMTFTFGGILPLLIAVPFALLSWILRSILAAVARLWRKKRAEKAV
;
A
#
# COMPACT_ATOMS: atom_id res chain seq x y z
N MET A 1 6.00 28.66 -0.23
CA MET A 1 6.83 27.44 -0.42
C MET A 1 6.63 26.93 -1.85
N LYS A 2 7.69 26.83 -2.66
CA LYS A 2 7.59 26.37 -4.05
C LYS A 2 7.26 24.87 -4.05
N GLN A 3 6.11 24.48 -4.62
CA GLN A 3 5.74 23.07 -4.74
C GLN A 3 6.57 22.41 -5.84
N SER A 4 6.85 21.12 -5.67
CA SER A 4 7.52 20.33 -6.71
C SER A 4 6.57 20.00 -7.86
N ALA A 5 7.11 19.65 -9.03
CA ALA A 5 6.27 19.17 -10.14
C ALA A 5 5.64 17.81 -9.81
N TYR A 6 4.39 17.62 -10.23
CA TYR A 6 3.69 16.34 -10.08
C TYR A 6 4.38 15.22 -10.90
N PRO A 7 4.63 14.03 -10.31
CA PRO A 7 5.22 12.90 -11.02
C PRO A 7 4.15 12.16 -11.86
N LEU A 8 3.79 12.72 -13.03
CA LEU A 8 2.80 12.12 -13.96
C LEU A 8 3.14 10.69 -14.37
N TRP A 9 4.42 10.31 -14.36
CA TRP A 9 4.85 8.96 -14.72
C TRP A 9 4.33 7.89 -13.75
N LEU A 10 4.01 8.23 -12.48
CA LEU A 10 3.49 7.24 -11.51
C LEU A 10 2.14 6.65 -11.95
N PRO A 11 1.07 7.44 -12.13
CA PRO A 11 -0.22 6.88 -12.59
C PRO A 11 -0.14 6.29 -14.01
N LEU A 12 0.70 6.83 -14.89
CA LEU A 12 0.90 6.25 -16.23
C LEU A 12 1.56 4.88 -16.17
N ALA A 13 2.60 4.72 -15.35
CA ALA A 13 3.26 3.43 -15.14
C ALA A 13 2.31 2.42 -14.50
N ALA A 14 1.50 2.85 -13.53
CA ALA A 14 0.49 2.00 -12.90
C ALA A 14 -0.63 1.59 -13.87
N LEU A 15 -1.05 2.48 -14.76
CA LEU A 15 -2.03 2.17 -15.82
C LEU A 15 -1.45 1.20 -16.85
N LEU A 16 -0.19 1.41 -17.27
CA LEU A 16 0.50 0.48 -18.15
C LEU A 16 0.65 -0.90 -17.51
N LEU A 17 0.99 -0.97 -16.22
CA LEU A 17 1.10 -2.23 -15.47
C LEU A 17 -0.23 -2.99 -15.47
N ALA A 18 -1.32 -2.31 -15.10
CA ALA A 18 -2.68 -2.87 -15.13
C ALA A 18 -3.07 -3.33 -16.54
N GLY A 19 -2.80 -2.51 -17.56
CA GLY A 19 -3.10 -2.85 -18.94
C GLY A 19 -2.36 -4.09 -19.42
N ILE A 20 -1.07 -4.20 -19.11
CA ILE A 20 -0.26 -5.38 -19.45
C ILE A 20 -0.79 -6.62 -18.75
N HIS A 21 -1.08 -6.53 -17.45
CA HIS A 21 -1.58 -7.65 -16.66
C HIS A 21 -2.94 -8.15 -17.16
N LEU A 22 -3.93 -7.27 -17.33
CA LEU A 22 -5.24 -7.66 -17.84
C LEU A 22 -5.21 -8.13 -19.30
N THR A 23 -4.33 -7.58 -20.14
CA THR A 23 -4.15 -8.08 -21.51
C THR A 23 -3.65 -9.52 -21.48
N TYR A 24 -2.69 -9.82 -20.59
CA TYR A 24 -2.19 -11.18 -20.41
C TYR A 24 -3.31 -12.12 -19.93
N GLU A 25 -4.11 -11.74 -18.93
CA GLU A 25 -5.25 -12.55 -18.47
C GLU A 25 -6.27 -12.78 -19.59
N GLN A 26 -6.64 -11.71 -20.32
CA GLN A 26 -7.60 -11.77 -21.40
C GLN A 26 -7.16 -12.72 -22.52
N LEU A 27 -5.86 -12.74 -22.84
CA LEU A 27 -5.28 -13.66 -23.82
C LEU A 27 -5.13 -15.10 -23.28
N SER A 28 -5.06 -15.27 -21.96
CA SER A 28 -4.82 -16.58 -21.31
C SER A 28 -6.09 -17.31 -20.87
N GLY A 29 -7.28 -16.79 -21.22
CA GLY A 29 -8.56 -17.42 -20.88
C GLY A 29 -9.61 -16.48 -20.28
N GLY A 30 -9.30 -15.18 -20.16
CA GLY A 30 -10.21 -14.16 -19.67
C GLY A 30 -9.74 -13.54 -18.36
N VAL A 31 -10.22 -12.32 -18.09
CA VAL A 31 -9.91 -11.60 -16.85
C VAL A 31 -10.46 -12.34 -15.63
N GLN A 32 -9.59 -12.56 -14.65
CA GLN A 32 -9.89 -13.38 -13.48
C GLN A 32 -10.77 -12.63 -12.47
N SER A 33 -11.41 -13.41 -11.59
CA SER A 33 -12.13 -12.90 -10.43
C SER A 33 -11.79 -13.73 -9.20
N HIS A 34 -11.51 -13.06 -8.09
CA HIS A 34 -11.13 -13.71 -6.83
C HIS A 34 -12.25 -13.57 -5.82
N HIS A 35 -12.62 -14.69 -5.20
CA HIS A 35 -13.52 -14.66 -4.05
C HIS A 35 -12.81 -14.07 -2.83
N LEU A 36 -13.53 -13.24 -2.07
CA LEU A 36 -13.02 -12.68 -0.82
C LEU A 36 -12.54 -13.81 0.10
N LEU A 37 -11.38 -13.60 0.73
CA LEU A 37 -10.75 -14.57 1.65
C LEU A 37 -10.56 -15.98 1.08
N ASN A 38 -10.55 -16.13 -0.25
CA ASN A 38 -10.51 -17.43 -0.92
C ASN A 38 -11.68 -18.36 -0.54
N ASP A 39 -12.85 -17.79 -0.24
CA ASP A 39 -14.07 -18.51 0.11
C ASP A 39 -15.13 -18.35 -0.98
N ALA A 40 -15.46 -19.45 -1.67
CA ALA A 40 -16.41 -19.46 -2.77
C ALA A 40 -17.84 -19.00 -2.40
N THR A 41 -18.18 -18.98 -1.11
CA THR A 41 -19.48 -18.47 -0.62
C THR A 41 -19.52 -16.95 -0.53
N LEU A 42 -18.37 -16.27 -0.57
CA LEU A 42 -18.27 -14.82 -0.54
C LEU A 42 -18.24 -14.22 -1.96
N PRO A 43 -18.60 -12.93 -2.14
CA PRO A 43 -18.56 -12.28 -3.44
C PRO A 43 -17.21 -12.39 -4.15
N ALA A 44 -17.25 -12.70 -5.44
CA ALA A 44 -16.10 -12.62 -6.33
C ALA A 44 -15.88 -11.18 -6.80
N ILE A 45 -14.62 -10.75 -6.82
CA ILE A 45 -14.22 -9.43 -7.29
C ILE A 45 -13.30 -9.58 -8.49
N SER A 46 -13.65 -8.94 -9.60
CA SER A 46 -12.90 -9.03 -10.85
C SER A 46 -11.62 -8.19 -10.85
N ASN A 47 -10.59 -8.68 -11.52
CA ASN A 47 -9.34 -7.95 -11.72
C ASN A 47 -9.50 -6.70 -12.58
N TRP A 48 -10.60 -6.54 -13.33
CA TRP A 48 -10.93 -5.31 -14.05
C TRP A 48 -10.83 -4.02 -13.21
N PHE A 49 -11.11 -4.12 -11.90
CA PHE A 49 -11.00 -2.98 -10.99
C PHE A 49 -9.57 -2.45 -10.85
N GLU A 50 -8.54 -3.19 -11.25
CA GLU A 50 -7.15 -2.76 -11.15
C GLU A 50 -6.80 -1.63 -12.13
N LEU A 51 -7.48 -1.55 -13.30
CA LEU A 51 -7.36 -0.42 -14.24
C LEU A 51 -7.74 0.91 -13.60
N LEU A 52 -8.60 0.88 -12.58
CA LEU A 52 -8.95 2.06 -11.81
C LEU A 52 -8.08 2.16 -10.55
N THR A 53 -7.91 1.05 -9.83
CA THR A 53 -7.33 1.06 -8.50
C THR A 53 -5.84 1.43 -8.52
N LEU A 54 -5.06 0.85 -9.45
CA LEU A 54 -3.61 1.12 -9.50
C LEU A 54 -3.30 2.57 -9.92
N PRO A 55 -3.89 3.12 -11.00
CA PRO A 55 -3.64 4.50 -11.38
C PRO A 55 -4.09 5.49 -10.32
N LEU A 56 -5.22 5.27 -9.65
CA LEU A 56 -5.68 6.14 -8.57
C LEU A 56 -4.75 6.12 -7.35
N LEU A 57 -4.28 4.95 -6.93
CA LEU A 57 -3.31 4.84 -5.84
C LEU A 57 -1.99 5.52 -6.20
N ALA A 58 -1.48 5.28 -7.40
CA ALA A 58 -0.26 5.91 -7.89
C ALA A 58 -0.43 7.43 -8.07
N ALA A 59 -1.63 7.89 -8.47
CA ALA A 59 -1.95 9.30 -8.58
C ALA A 59 -1.98 9.98 -7.21
N ALA A 60 -2.59 9.33 -6.22
CA ALA A 60 -2.60 9.79 -4.83
C ALA A 60 -1.16 9.85 -4.27
N LEU A 61 -0.32 8.86 -4.57
CA LEU A 61 1.10 8.87 -4.18
C LEU A 61 1.84 10.02 -4.86
N GLY A 62 1.55 10.30 -6.13
CA GLY A 62 2.11 11.43 -6.86
C GLY A 62 1.73 12.77 -6.23
N TRP A 63 0.47 12.92 -5.81
CA TRP A 63 0.02 14.12 -5.09
C TRP A 63 0.72 14.24 -3.73
N TYR A 64 0.83 13.13 -3.00
CA TYR A 64 1.58 13.11 -1.74
C TYR A 64 3.04 13.55 -1.94
N CYS A 65 3.71 13.04 -2.98
CA CYS A 65 5.08 13.43 -3.34
C CYS A 65 5.20 14.92 -3.69
N GLN A 66 4.20 15.46 -4.41
CA GLN A 66 4.17 16.87 -4.79
C GLN A 66 4.15 17.81 -3.58
N LYS A 67 3.37 17.45 -2.55
CA LYS A 67 3.20 18.20 -1.30
C LYS A 67 4.41 18.13 -0.36
N GLN A 68 5.36 17.23 -0.60
CA GLN A 68 6.57 17.15 0.22
C GLN A 68 7.50 18.35 -0.01
N PRO A 69 8.26 18.79 1.01
CA PRO A 69 9.17 19.93 0.90
C PRO A 69 10.12 19.82 -0.31
N ALA A 70 10.30 20.92 -1.03
CA ALA A 70 11.11 20.95 -2.25
C ALA A 70 12.60 20.69 -2.01
N HIS A 71 13.10 20.91 -0.79
CA HIS A 71 14.51 20.68 -0.42
C HIS A 71 14.87 19.20 -0.24
N LEU A 72 13.88 18.30 -0.18
CA LEU A 72 14.17 16.87 -0.04
C LEU A 72 14.84 16.31 -1.31
N ALA A 73 15.83 15.45 -1.12
CA ALA A 73 16.45 14.71 -2.22
C ALA A 73 15.39 13.86 -2.94
N ARG A 74 15.36 13.96 -4.28
CA ARG A 74 14.36 13.31 -5.13
C ARG A 74 15.02 12.39 -6.17
N TRP A 75 14.34 11.29 -6.47
CA TRP A 75 14.62 10.43 -7.62
C TRP A 75 13.39 10.44 -8.51
N ALA A 76 13.53 10.80 -9.78
CA ALA A 76 12.40 10.93 -10.72
C ALA A 76 11.21 11.72 -10.13
N ARG A 77 11.47 12.85 -9.45
CA ARG A 77 10.47 13.69 -8.74
C ARG A 77 9.83 13.05 -7.49
N VAL A 78 10.17 11.82 -7.12
CA VAL A 78 9.73 11.17 -5.88
C VAL A 78 10.77 11.41 -4.76
N PRO A 79 10.37 11.92 -3.58
CA PRO A 79 11.26 12.05 -2.42
C PRO A 79 11.90 10.71 -2.04
N ARG A 80 13.22 10.67 -1.87
CA ARG A 80 13.95 9.44 -1.53
C ARG A 80 13.49 8.81 -0.21
N SER A 81 12.96 9.61 0.72
CA SER A 81 12.39 9.14 2.00
C SER A 81 11.13 8.27 1.84
N ILE A 82 10.48 8.30 0.68
CA ILE A 82 9.30 7.48 0.38
C ILE A 82 9.71 6.06 -0.06
N LEU A 83 10.86 5.92 -0.73
CA LEU A 83 11.29 4.68 -1.39
C LEU A 83 11.41 3.49 -0.42
N PRO A 84 11.97 3.60 0.79
CA PRO A 84 12.08 2.45 1.70
C PRO A 84 10.71 1.88 2.11
N GLY A 85 9.71 2.74 2.32
CA GLY A 85 8.36 2.29 2.65
C GLY A 85 7.67 1.64 1.45
N LEU A 86 7.85 2.22 0.26
CA LEU A 86 7.32 1.68 -0.99
C LEU A 86 7.89 0.29 -1.29
N PHE A 87 9.22 0.18 -1.36
CA PHE A 87 9.89 -1.08 -1.68
C PHE A 87 9.79 -2.10 -0.55
N GLY A 88 9.84 -1.67 0.71
CA GLY A 88 9.64 -2.58 1.84
C GLY A 88 8.27 -3.25 1.83
N ALA A 89 7.21 -2.46 1.57
CA ALA A 89 5.86 -3.01 1.45
C ALA A 89 5.67 -3.86 0.18
N ALA A 90 6.29 -3.46 -0.93
CA ALA A 90 6.27 -4.25 -2.16
C ALA A 90 6.96 -5.61 -1.97
N SER A 91 8.14 -5.64 -1.34
CA SER A 91 8.82 -6.90 -1.02
C SER A 91 7.97 -7.78 -0.10
N TYR A 92 7.35 -7.20 0.92
CA TYR A 92 6.46 -7.93 1.82
C TYR A 92 5.26 -8.53 1.07
N GLY A 93 4.59 -7.72 0.24
CA GLY A 93 3.48 -8.17 -0.60
C GLY A 93 3.92 -9.26 -1.59
N ALA A 94 5.08 -9.11 -2.22
CA ALA A 94 5.62 -10.11 -3.15
C ALA A 94 5.87 -11.45 -2.46
N VAL A 95 6.46 -11.46 -1.27
CA VAL A 95 6.69 -12.71 -0.51
C VAL A 95 5.35 -13.36 -0.15
N LEU A 96 4.34 -12.58 0.25
CA LEU A 96 2.99 -13.08 0.51
C LEU A 96 2.34 -13.67 -0.76
N ALA A 97 2.36 -12.92 -1.87
CA ALA A 97 1.84 -13.34 -3.17
C ALA A 97 2.50 -14.63 -3.69
N ILE A 98 3.83 -14.70 -3.62
CA ILE A 98 4.61 -15.86 -4.06
C ILE A 98 4.29 -17.08 -3.18
N SER A 99 4.27 -16.92 -1.86
CA SER A 99 3.95 -18.04 -0.95
C SER A 99 2.54 -18.59 -1.17
N PHE A 100 1.55 -17.73 -1.43
CA PHE A 100 0.21 -18.17 -1.79
C PHE A 100 0.19 -18.90 -3.13
N SER A 101 0.80 -18.32 -4.16
CA SER A 101 0.84 -18.89 -5.52
C SER A 101 1.58 -20.24 -5.55
N ALA A 102 2.56 -20.43 -4.68
CA ALA A 102 3.29 -21.69 -4.50
C ALA A 102 2.54 -22.73 -3.66
N GLY A 103 1.32 -22.45 -3.18
CA GLY A 103 0.53 -23.36 -2.35
C GLY A 103 1.07 -23.53 -0.92
N MET A 104 1.97 -22.65 -0.47
CA MET A 104 2.58 -22.72 0.86
C MET A 104 1.65 -22.11 1.91
N LEU A 105 0.50 -22.75 2.18
CA LEU A 105 -0.58 -22.20 2.99
C LEU A 105 -0.15 -21.81 4.42
N THR A 106 0.69 -22.61 5.07
CA THR A 106 1.22 -22.29 6.41
C THR A 106 2.06 -21.01 6.38
N LEU A 107 2.98 -20.89 5.43
CA LEU A 107 3.83 -19.70 5.30
C LEU A 107 2.99 -18.47 4.94
N THR A 108 2.05 -18.62 4.00
CA THR A 108 1.11 -17.58 3.61
C THR A 108 0.34 -17.05 4.82
N SER A 109 -0.17 -17.96 5.67
CA SER A 109 -0.93 -17.62 6.87
C SER A 109 -0.05 -16.88 7.90
N ILE A 110 1.17 -17.37 8.14
CA ILE A 110 2.13 -16.71 9.04
C ILE A 110 2.42 -15.28 8.56
N ILE A 111 2.72 -15.11 7.26
CA ILE A 111 2.98 -13.79 6.69
C ILE A 111 1.72 -12.93 6.82
N PHE A 112 0.56 -13.40 6.37
CA PHE A 112 -0.68 -12.64 6.45
C PHE A 112 -1.00 -12.17 7.88
N PHE A 113 -0.96 -13.05 8.87
CA PHE A 113 -1.23 -12.65 10.26
C PHE A 113 -0.14 -11.76 10.86
N SER A 114 1.11 -11.85 10.37
CA SER A 114 2.16 -10.92 10.77
C SER A 114 1.88 -9.47 10.34
N LEU A 115 0.95 -9.22 9.41
CA LEU A 115 0.48 -7.86 9.08
C LEU A 115 -0.02 -7.11 10.31
N LEU A 116 -0.61 -7.81 11.29
CA LEU A 116 -1.01 -7.21 12.55
C LEU A 116 0.19 -6.61 13.27
N LEU A 117 1.26 -7.40 13.44
CA LEU A 117 2.49 -6.94 14.06
C LEU A 117 3.14 -5.80 13.27
N VAL A 118 3.19 -5.93 11.94
CA VAL A 118 3.71 -4.87 11.06
C VAL A 118 2.90 -3.58 11.21
N ALA A 119 1.57 -3.65 11.32
CA ALA A 119 0.71 -2.48 11.49
C ALA A 119 0.95 -1.76 12.83
N LEU A 120 1.23 -2.52 13.89
CA LEU A 120 1.60 -1.97 15.20
C LEU A 120 2.98 -1.29 15.16
N LEU A 121 3.97 -1.91 14.52
CA LEU A 121 5.37 -1.46 14.55
C LEU A 121 5.71 -0.39 13.49
N PHE A 122 5.13 -0.47 12.29
CA PHE A 122 5.42 0.43 11.17
C PHE A 122 4.23 1.34 10.82
N PRO A 123 4.46 2.55 10.26
CA PRO A 123 3.41 3.48 9.89
C PRO A 123 2.78 3.08 8.55
N VAL A 124 2.20 1.89 8.49
CA VAL A 124 1.63 1.31 7.26
C VAL A 124 0.43 2.07 6.71
N TYR A 125 -0.15 2.97 7.51
CA TYR A 125 -1.16 3.93 7.05
C TYR A 125 -0.64 4.96 6.06
N ARG A 126 0.69 5.10 5.91
CA ARG A 126 1.27 6.02 4.93
C ARG A 126 1.13 5.42 3.54
N LEU A 127 0.78 6.29 2.59
CA LEU A 127 0.36 5.90 1.25
C LEU A 127 1.41 5.05 0.51
N GLN A 128 2.70 5.27 0.73
CA GLN A 128 3.74 4.47 0.08
C GLN A 128 3.71 2.99 0.47
N TYR A 129 3.31 2.64 1.70
CA TYR A 129 3.19 1.24 2.10
C TYR A 129 2.00 0.58 1.40
N ILE A 130 0.86 1.29 1.38
CA ILE A 130 -0.36 0.82 0.69
C ILE A 130 -0.07 0.61 -0.80
N CYS A 131 0.50 1.60 -1.48
CA CYS A 131 0.86 1.50 -2.90
C CYS A 131 1.81 0.34 -3.16
N GLY A 132 2.89 0.21 -2.37
CA GLY A 132 3.88 -0.85 -2.56
C GLY A 132 3.27 -2.24 -2.42
N PHE A 133 2.50 -2.46 -1.35
CA PHE A 133 1.81 -3.72 -1.08
C PHE A 133 0.82 -4.08 -2.20
N VAL A 134 -0.05 -3.14 -2.58
CA VAL A 134 -1.09 -3.39 -3.60
C VAL A 134 -0.49 -3.67 -4.99
N MET A 135 0.55 -2.92 -5.39
CA MET A 135 1.23 -3.14 -6.67
C MET A 135 1.88 -4.53 -6.72
N ALA A 136 2.50 -4.98 -5.63
CA ALA A 136 3.14 -6.30 -5.59
C ALA A 136 2.13 -7.45 -5.61
N MET A 137 0.99 -7.28 -4.94
CA MET A 137 -0.05 -8.31 -4.83
C MET A 137 -0.97 -8.42 -6.05
N THR A 138 -0.93 -7.44 -6.96
CA THR A 138 -1.81 -7.34 -8.14
C THR A 138 -1.78 -8.59 -9.01
N PHE A 139 -0.60 -9.18 -9.23
CA PHE A 139 -0.45 -10.34 -10.09
C PHE A 139 -1.07 -11.63 -9.53
N THR A 140 -1.44 -11.65 -8.25
CA THR A 140 -2.02 -12.83 -7.59
C THR A 140 -3.48 -12.63 -7.20
N PHE A 141 -3.87 -11.40 -6.87
CA PHE A 141 -5.19 -11.09 -6.29
C PHE A 141 -5.88 -9.88 -6.93
N GLY A 142 -5.32 -9.32 -8.01
CA GLY A 142 -5.76 -8.08 -8.63
C GLY A 142 -5.48 -6.84 -7.78
N GLY A 143 -5.89 -5.67 -8.27
CA GLY A 143 -5.61 -4.39 -7.61
C GLY A 143 -6.49 -4.08 -6.38
N ILE A 144 -7.73 -4.57 -6.34
CA ILE A 144 -8.71 -4.12 -5.33
C ILE A 144 -8.73 -4.99 -4.07
N LEU A 145 -8.52 -6.31 -4.18
CA LEU A 145 -8.55 -7.20 -3.02
C LEU A 145 -7.39 -6.91 -2.04
N PRO A 146 -6.14 -6.71 -2.49
CA PRO A 146 -5.05 -6.30 -1.60
C PRO A 146 -5.30 -4.93 -0.96
N LEU A 147 -6.00 -4.02 -1.65
CA LEU A 147 -6.36 -2.73 -1.08
C LEU A 147 -7.38 -2.89 0.05
N LEU A 148 -8.41 -3.71 -0.14
CA LEU A 148 -9.40 -4.04 0.89
C LEU A 148 -8.74 -4.64 2.14
N ILE A 149 -7.72 -5.47 1.97
CA ILE A 149 -6.92 -6.01 3.07
C ILE A 149 -6.03 -4.93 3.71
N ALA A 150 -5.37 -4.08 2.91
CA ALA A 150 -4.45 -3.07 3.43
C ALA A 150 -5.15 -2.00 4.28
N VAL A 151 -6.38 -1.62 3.94
CA VAL A 151 -7.12 -0.52 4.59
C VAL A 151 -7.35 -0.75 6.10
N PRO A 152 -7.87 -1.91 6.56
CA PRO A 152 -8.00 -2.20 7.99
C PRO A 152 -6.68 -2.09 8.77
N PHE A 153 -5.58 -2.62 8.24
CA PHE A 153 -4.26 -2.54 8.88
C PHE A 153 -3.69 -1.11 8.87
N ALA A 154 -3.92 -0.37 7.79
CA ALA A 154 -3.63 1.06 7.73
C ALA A 154 -4.42 1.83 8.79
N LEU A 155 -5.72 1.60 8.91
CA LEU A 155 -6.56 2.27 9.89
C LEU A 155 -6.09 1.96 11.33
N LEU A 156 -5.81 0.70 11.63
CA LEU A 156 -5.28 0.28 12.93
C LEU A 156 -3.96 1.00 13.26
N SER A 157 -3.03 1.02 12.30
CA SER A 157 -1.73 1.69 12.46
C SER A 157 -1.86 3.19 12.69
N TRP A 158 -2.80 3.84 11.98
CA TRP A 158 -3.08 5.26 12.14
C TRP A 158 -3.67 5.57 13.52
N ILE A 159 -4.66 4.80 13.97
CA ILE A 159 -5.31 4.96 15.28
C ILE A 159 -4.26 4.85 16.39
N LEU A 160 -3.48 3.77 16.39
CA LEU A 160 -2.46 3.53 17.41
C LEU A 160 -1.48 4.71 17.51
N ARG A 161 -0.95 5.17 16.38
CA ARG A 161 0.03 6.26 16.35
C ARG A 161 -0.55 7.59 16.72
N SER A 162 -1.83 7.82 16.39
CA SER A 162 -2.56 9.03 16.77
C SER A 162 -2.73 9.09 18.29
N ILE A 163 -3.07 7.97 18.93
CA ILE A 163 -3.16 7.85 20.40
C ILE A 163 -1.78 8.10 21.03
N LEU A 164 -0.74 7.40 20.56
CA LEU A 164 0.62 7.58 21.09
C LEU A 164 1.11 9.03 20.98
N ALA A 165 0.84 9.68 19.83
CA ALA A 165 1.19 11.09 19.64
C ALA A 165 0.37 12.04 20.53
N ALA A 166 -0.90 11.73 20.81
CA ALA A 166 -1.71 12.50 21.76
C ALA A 166 -1.16 12.39 23.19
N VAL A 167 -0.90 11.17 23.65
CA VAL A 167 -0.32 10.90 24.98
C VAL A 167 1.03 11.61 25.14
N ALA A 168 1.92 11.49 24.16
CA ALA A 168 3.23 12.14 24.19
C ALA A 168 3.15 13.68 24.20
N ARG A 169 2.12 14.27 23.56
CA ARG A 169 1.87 15.73 23.61
C ARG A 169 1.40 16.15 25.00
N LEU A 170 0.44 15.43 25.59
CA LEU A 170 -0.07 15.72 26.94
C LEU A 170 1.04 15.60 27.99
N TRP A 171 1.89 14.58 27.89
CA TRP A 171 2.99 14.37 28.82
C TRP A 171 4.04 15.49 28.74
N ARG A 172 4.39 15.92 27.52
CA ARG A 172 5.31 17.07 27.32
C ARG A 172 4.73 18.38 27.87
N LYS A 173 3.44 18.64 27.68
CA LYS A 173 2.76 19.82 28.23
C LYS A 173 2.83 19.84 29.76
N LYS A 174 2.47 18.74 30.42
CA LYS A 174 2.56 18.62 31.89
C LYS A 174 3.99 18.78 32.42
N ARG A 175 5.01 18.32 31.68
CA ARG A 175 6.41 18.53 32.06
C ARG A 175 6.84 20.00 31.96
N ALA A 176 6.39 20.71 30.93
CA ALA A 176 6.69 22.13 30.75
C ALA A 176 6.05 23.00 31.85
N GLU A 177 4.80 22.70 32.23
CA GLU A 177 4.10 23.37 33.34
C GLU A 177 4.77 23.18 34.70
N LYS A 178 5.48 22.06 34.91
CA LYS A 178 6.23 21.79 36.15
C LYS A 178 7.64 22.43 36.18
N ALA A 179 8.11 22.96 35.06
CA ALA A 179 9.44 23.55 34.93
C ALA A 179 9.43 25.10 35.00
N VAL A 180 8.24 25.69 35.14
CA VAL A 180 7.98 27.13 35.39
C VAL A 180 7.62 27.29 36.85
#